data_AF-A0A3P1SX81-F1
#
_entry.id   AF-A0A3P1SX81-F1
#
_cell.length_a   1.000
_cell.length_b   1.000
_cell.length_c   1.000
_cell.angle_alpha   90.00
_cell.angle_beta   90.00
_cell.angle_gamma   90.00
#
_symmetry.space_group_name_H-M   'P 1'
#
loop_
_entity.id
_entity.type
_entity.pdbx_description
1 polymer ?
#
loop_
_entity_poly.entity_id
_entity_poly.type
_entity_poly.pdbx_seq_one_letter_code
_entity_poly.pdbx_strand_id
1 'polypeptide(L)' 'MTKTVTGTYESANQIKNVRNDLIAIGIPQEQIYVDEENQQIKVMIADETKPEIEDIFKQHDASSTNVTTS' A
#
# COMPACT_ATOMS: atom_id res chain seq x y z
N MET A 1 -0.59 8.53 15.23
CA MET A 1 -1.74 8.75 14.31
C MET A 1 -1.75 7.60 13.33
N THR A 2 -2.91 6.99 13.07
CA THR A 2 -3.05 5.92 12.07
C THR A 2 -3.31 6.56 10.71
N LYS A 3 -2.59 6.12 9.69
CA LYS A 3 -2.77 6.57 8.32
C LYS A 3 -3.19 5.40 7.45
N THR A 4 -4.01 5.70 6.46
CA THR A 4 -4.40 4.75 5.44
C THR A 4 -3.75 5.18 4.14
N VAL A 5 -2.84 4.34 3.63
CA VAL A 5 -2.19 4.53 2.33
C VAL A 5 -2.96 3.72 1.30
N THR A 6 -3.51 4.38 0.30
CA THR A 6 -4.21 3.75 -0.82
C THR A 6 -3.38 3.88 -2.08
N GLY A 7 -2.96 2.78 -2.66
CA GLY A 7 -2.24 2.71 -3.93
C GLY A 7 -3.18 2.18 -5.00
N THR A 8 -3.29 2.89 -6.11
CA THR A 8 -4.03 2.43 -7.30
C THR A 8 -3.02 1.98 -8.33
N TYR A 9 -3.22 0.77 -8.85
CA TYR A 9 -2.32 0.13 -9.80
C TYR A 9 -3.08 -0.33 -11.03
N GLU A 10 -2.45 -0.25 -12.19
CA GLU A 10 -3.07 -0.69 -13.46
C GLU A 10 -3.00 -2.21 -13.64
N SER A 11 -2.28 -2.93 -12.78
CA SER A 11 -2.07 -4.37 -12.88
C SER A 11 -2.20 -5.06 -11.54
N ALA A 12 -2.98 -6.15 -11.51
CA ALA A 12 -3.08 -7.02 -10.35
C ALA A 12 -1.71 -7.60 -9.91
N ASN A 13 -0.77 -7.73 -10.85
CA ASN A 13 0.59 -8.18 -10.54
C ASN A 13 1.36 -7.14 -9.71
N GLN A 14 1.19 -5.84 -9.98
CA GLN A 14 1.81 -4.76 -9.21
C GLN A 14 1.31 -4.78 -7.77
N ILE A 15 -0.01 -4.92 -7.59
CA ILE A 15 -0.64 -5.03 -6.26
C ILE A 15 -0.07 -6.21 -5.48
N LYS A 16 0.13 -7.37 -6.12
CA LYS A 16 0.70 -8.56 -5.48
C LYS A 16 2.15 -8.35 -5.06
N ASN A 17 2.97 -7.67 -5.88
CA ASN A 17 4.35 -7.36 -5.53
C ASN A 17 4.39 -6.40 -4.34
N VAL A 18 3.66 -5.29 -4.42
CA VAL A 18 3.56 -4.30 -3.35
C VAL A 18 3.06 -4.94 -2.06
N ARG A 19 2.01 -5.78 -2.12
CA ARG A 19 1.55 -6.55 -0.96
C ARG A 19 2.66 -7.41 -0.35
N ASN A 20 3.50 -8.03 -1.17
CA ASN A 20 4.59 -8.86 -0.69
C ASN A 20 5.68 -8.02 -0.01
N ASP A 21 6.08 -6.90 -0.62
CA ASP A 21 7.02 -5.94 -0.02
C ASP A 21 6.49 -5.39 1.32
N LEU A 22 5.20 -5.06 1.40
CA LEU A 22 4.53 -4.63 2.63
C LEU A 22 4.63 -5.69 3.74
N ILE A 23 4.39 -6.95 3.42
CA ILE A 23 4.53 -8.05 4.37
C ILE A 23 6.01 -8.25 4.75
N ALA A 24 6.93 -8.05 3.82
CA ALA A 24 8.37 -8.20 4.02
C ALA A 24 8.95 -7.14 4.98
N ILE A 25 8.46 -5.90 4.95
CA ILE A 25 8.83 -4.86 5.92
C ILE A 25 8.15 -5.02 7.29
N GLY A 26 7.23 -5.98 7.43
CA GLY A 26 6.56 -6.30 8.69
C GLY A 26 5.15 -5.76 8.85
N ILE A 27 4.50 -5.29 7.77
CA ILE A 27 3.08 -4.93 7.83
C ILE A 27 2.23 -6.20 7.86
N PRO A 28 1.38 -6.39 8.88
CA PRO A 28 0.49 -7.55 8.93
C PRO A 28 -0.55 -7.46 7.80
N GLN A 29 -0.83 -8.60 7.14
CA GLN A 29 -1.83 -8.64 6.07
C GLN A 29 -3.23 -8.21 6.52
N GLU A 30 -3.52 -8.29 7.82
CA GLU A 30 -4.78 -7.85 8.41
C GLU A 30 -5.01 -6.34 8.26
N GLN A 31 -3.92 -5.58 8.09
CA GLN A 31 -3.97 -4.16 7.80
C GLN A 31 -3.88 -3.86 6.29
N ILE A 32 -3.72 -4.89 5.44
CA ILE A 32 -3.65 -4.79 3.99
C ILE A 32 -4.97 -5.24 3.37
N TYR A 33 -5.66 -4.31 2.73
CA TYR A 33 -6.89 -4.53 2.00
C TYR A 33 -6.62 -4.39 0.52
N VAL A 34 -6.95 -5.40 -0.27
CA VAL A 34 -6.84 -5.35 -1.73
C VAL A 34 -8.24 -5.33 -2.32
N ASP A 35 -8.50 -4.30 -3.12
CA ASP A 35 -9.68 -4.14 -3.94
C ASP A 35 -9.34 -4.62 -5.35
N GLU A 36 -9.68 -5.87 -5.66
CA GLU A 36 -9.38 -6.46 -6.97
C GLU A 36 -10.25 -5.86 -8.08
N GLU A 37 -11.44 -5.35 -7.75
CA GLU A 37 -12.35 -4.70 -8.72
C GLU A 37 -11.80 -3.37 -9.22
N ASN A 38 -11.29 -2.52 -8.33
CA ASN A 38 -10.72 -1.22 -8.68
C ASN A 38 -9.19 -1.26 -8.83
N GLN A 39 -8.58 -2.43 -8.65
CA GLN A 39 -7.13 -2.61 -8.64
C GLN A 39 -6.42 -1.66 -7.64
N GLN A 40 -6.98 -1.57 -6.43
CA GLN A 40 -6.47 -0.72 -5.37
C GLN A 40 -5.97 -1.55 -4.20
N ILE A 41 -4.95 -1.06 -3.50
CA ILE A 41 -4.46 -1.63 -2.25
C ILE A 41 -4.49 -0.54 -1.18
N LYS A 42 -5.18 -0.82 -0.07
CA LYS A 42 -5.33 0.05 1.07
C LYS A 42 -4.58 -0.56 2.23
N VAL A 43 -3.63 0.17 2.78
CA VAL A 43 -2.80 -0.28 3.88
C VAL A 43 -3.04 0.67 5.05
N MET A 44 -3.56 0.14 6.14
CA MET A 44 -3.60 0.87 7.40
C MET A 44 -2.24 0.70 8.06
N ILE A 45 -1.59 1.79 8.45
CA ILE A 45 -0.29 1.76 9.10
C ILE A 45 -0.18 2.86 10.15
N ALA A 46 0.77 2.70 11.07
CA ALA A 46 1.22 3.77 11.93
C ALA A 46 2.13 4.74 11.16
N ASP A 47 2.14 6.02 11.57
CA ASP A 47 2.92 7.11 10.95
C ASP A 47 4.41 6.76 10.76
N GLU A 48 4.97 5.95 11.66
CA GLU A 48 6.37 5.51 11.67
C GLU A 48 6.79 4.72 10.42
N THR A 49 5.88 3.91 9.87
CA THR A 49 6.16 3.08 8.68
C THR A 49 5.88 3.80 7.37
N LYS A 50 5.25 4.99 7.40
CA LYS A 50 4.89 5.78 6.21
C LYS A 50 6.03 5.95 5.19
N PRO A 51 7.25 6.40 5.57
CA PRO A 51 8.29 6.67 4.58
C PRO A 51 8.68 5.41 3.80
N GLU A 52 8.67 4.23 4.43
CA GLU A 52 8.95 2.97 3.72
C GLU A 52 7.84 2.59 2.75
N ILE A 53 6.57 2.76 3.14
CA ILE A 53 5.43 2.49 2.25
C ILE A 53 5.46 3.40 1.02
N GLU A 54 5.71 4.70 1.21
CA GLU A 54 5.78 5.65 0.11
C GLU A 54 6.93 5.34 -0.85
N ASP A 55 8.07 4.86 -0.33
CA ASP A 55 9.21 4.44 -1.16
C ASP A 55 8.88 3.19 -1.98
N ILE A 56 8.27 2.17 -1.35
CA ILE A 56 7.80 0.95 -2.05
C ILE A 56 6.80 1.33 -3.15
N PHE A 57 5.84 2.21 -2.84
CA PHE A 57 4.82 2.59 -3.81
C PHE A 57 5.40 3.39 -4.98
N LYS A 58 6.39 4.26 -4.72
CA LYS A 58 7.16 4.94 -5.77
C LYS A 58 8.00 3.99 -6.59
N GLN A 59 8.61 2.99 -5.98
CA GLN A 59 9.49 2.03 -6.66
C GLN A 59 8.72 1.08 -7.58
N HIS A 60 7.46 0.82 -7.28
CA HIS A 60 6.56 0.00 -8.10
C HIS A 60 5.66 0.82 -9.05
N ASP A 61 6.07 2.03 -9.42
CA ASP A 61 5.36 2.92 -10.38
C ASP A 61 3.85 2.97 -10.11
N ALA A 62 3.46 3.22 -8.85
CA ALA A 62 2.06 3.34 -8.51
C ALA A 62 1.41 4.45 -9.36
N SER A 63 0.41 4.05 -10.17
CA SER A 63 -0.30 4.96 -11.08
C SER A 63 -0.93 6.13 -10.31
N SER A 64 -1.35 5.88 -9.06
CA SER A 64 -1.69 6.95 -8.13
C SER A 64 -1.62 6.49 -6.68
N THR A 65 -0.98 7.29 -5.81
CA THR A 65 -0.90 7.03 -4.36
C THR A 65 -1.66 8.11 -3.59
N ASN A 66 -2.64 7.71 -2.78
CA ASN A 66 -3.39 8.60 -1.89
C ASN A 66 -3.11 8.24 -0.43
N VAL A 67 -2.84 9.24 0.40
CA VAL A 67 -2.60 9.06 1.84
C VAL A 67 -3.69 9.81 2.60
N THR A 68 -4.54 9.07 3.31
CA THR A 68 -5.58 9.64 4.18
C THR A 68 -5.12 9.56 5.63
N THR A 69 -5.21 10.68 6.34
CA THR A 69 -4.92 10.76 7.78
C THR A 69 -6.25 10.78 8.51
N SER A 70 -6.48 9.83 9.40
CA SER A 70 -7.67 9.75 10.25
C SER A 70 -7.36 10.17 11.68
#